data_AF-A0A3M1L2K9-F1
#
_entry.id   AF-A0A3M1L2K9-F1
#
_cell.length_a   1.000
_cell.length_b   1.000
_cell.length_c   1.000
_cell.angle_alpha   90.00
_cell.angle_beta   90.00
_cell.angle_gamma   90.00
#
_symmetry.space_group_name_H-M   'P 1'
#
loop_
_entity.id
_entity.type
_entity.pdbx_description
1 polymer ?
#
loop_
_entity_poly.entity_id
_entity_poly.type
_entity_poly.pdbx_seq_one_letter_code
_entity_poly.pdbx_strand_id
1 'polypeptide(L)'
;GHWHFGGAKQENHLAAFPLELPKRAIEMFTFIGETVLDPFLGSGTTSLAAMLLNRNSIGYEINEDFLPVIKEKLEGNQPSLFRKNIQYQKQPPLNIDWKTEVENLPYVFSDPVKFDKKTDPRKLNFGSKIRAEDRKNGTAREAYFTVKEIMGANLIRLNNGAIVRLLGIKPLPQKETAAIKFLELKIGKGQIYLRFDSQKHDSQNRLLAYVYMKNRTFINAHMVKHGFAEVDDEYPFKNQKKFEKLVREASSNERTN
;
A
#
# COMPACT_ATOMS: atom_id res chain seq x y z
N GLY A 1 -16.95 4.88 30.87
CA GLY A 1 -16.78 3.42 31.00
C GLY A 1 -15.89 2.94 29.88
N HIS A 2 -14.83 2.19 30.17
CA HIS A 2 -13.99 1.58 29.15
C HIS A 2 -14.57 0.22 28.77
N TRP A 3 -14.71 -0.06 27.48
CA TRP A 3 -15.15 -1.37 27.00
C TRP A 3 -13.93 -2.24 26.69
N HIS A 4 -13.93 -3.45 27.22
CA HIS A 4 -12.90 -4.46 26.95
C HIS A 4 -13.54 -5.61 26.18
N PHE A 5 -13.04 -5.88 24.97
CA PHE A 5 -13.42 -7.03 24.15
C PHE A 5 -12.17 -7.58 23.47
N GLY A 6 -12.14 -8.91 23.27
CA GLY A 6 -11.07 -9.57 22.51
C GLY A 6 -11.11 -9.14 21.04
N GLY A 7 -9.94 -8.99 20.42
CA GLY A 7 -9.86 -8.74 18.98
C GLY A 7 -10.47 -9.90 18.17
N ALA A 8 -11.13 -9.59 17.06
CA ALA A 8 -11.64 -10.62 16.16
C ALA A 8 -10.49 -11.20 15.31
N LYS A 9 -10.44 -12.54 15.18
CA LYS A 9 -9.52 -13.19 14.24
C LYS A 9 -9.91 -12.81 12.81
N GLN A 10 -8.96 -12.24 12.07
CA GLN A 10 -9.13 -11.89 10.66
C GLN A 10 -8.96 -13.15 9.81
N GLU A 11 -9.99 -13.98 9.71
CA GLU A 11 -9.84 -15.24 8.99
C GLU A 11 -9.88 -15.06 7.46
N ASN A 12 -10.49 -13.98 6.92
CA ASN A 12 -10.45 -13.66 5.48
C ASN A 12 -10.79 -12.18 5.14
N HIS A 13 -11.11 -11.35 6.14
CA HIS A 13 -11.66 -10.01 5.92
C HIS A 13 -10.86 -8.94 6.65
N LEU A 14 -10.49 -7.90 5.90
CA LEU A 14 -9.92 -6.69 6.47
C LEU A 14 -11.01 -5.97 7.29
N ALA A 15 -10.65 -5.54 8.50
CA ALA A 15 -11.47 -4.71 9.38
C ALA A 15 -12.77 -5.35 9.95
N ALA A 16 -12.81 -6.66 10.19
CA ALA A 16 -13.88 -7.25 10.99
C ALA A 16 -13.73 -6.87 12.48
N PHE A 17 -14.78 -6.34 13.09
CA PHE A 17 -14.88 -6.09 14.53
C PHE A 17 -15.54 -7.28 15.25
N PRO A 18 -15.29 -7.47 16.56
CA PRO A 18 -15.91 -8.54 17.34
C PRO A 18 -17.43 -8.35 17.42
N LEU A 19 -18.18 -9.45 17.33
CA LEU A 19 -19.65 -9.47 17.38
C LEU A 19 -20.23 -8.82 18.63
N GLU A 20 -19.49 -8.79 19.74
CA GLU A 20 -19.91 -8.18 21.00
C GLU A 20 -20.07 -6.65 20.88
N LEU A 21 -19.23 -6.00 20.06
CA LEU A 21 -19.26 -4.56 19.86
C LEU A 21 -20.62 -4.05 19.33
N PRO A 22 -21.12 -4.52 18.17
CA PRO A 22 -22.42 -4.09 17.67
C PRO A 22 -23.57 -4.55 18.57
N LYS A 23 -23.47 -5.71 19.24
CA LYS A 23 -24.53 -6.17 20.15
C LYS A 23 -24.80 -5.16 21.25
N ARG A 24 -23.75 -4.70 21.93
CA ARG A 24 -23.86 -3.66 22.97
C ARG A 24 -24.44 -2.36 22.42
N ALA A 25 -23.93 -1.90 21.27
CA ALA A 25 -24.44 -0.67 20.66
C ALA A 25 -25.94 -0.76 20.33
N ILE A 26 -26.38 -1.89 19.76
CA ILE A 26 -27.78 -2.11 19.41
C ILE A 26 -28.66 -2.17 20.67
N GLU A 27 -28.24 -2.89 21.71
CA GLU A 27 -29.00 -2.97 22.97
C GLU A 27 -29.12 -1.60 23.68
N MET A 28 -28.10 -0.76 23.58
CA MET A 28 -28.10 0.56 24.22
C MET A 28 -28.99 1.58 23.51
N PHE A 29 -29.13 1.47 22.18
CA PHE A 29 -29.75 2.51 21.36
C PHE A 29 -31.02 2.07 20.64
N THR A 30 -31.43 0.81 20.76
CA THR A 30 -32.66 0.31 20.12
C THR A 30 -33.46 -0.67 20.98
N PHE A 31 -34.76 -0.66 20.78
CA PHE A 31 -35.70 -1.64 21.32
C PHE A 31 -35.83 -2.87 20.41
N ILE A 32 -36.43 -3.93 20.95
CA ILE A 32 -36.75 -5.15 20.19
C ILE A 32 -37.70 -4.79 19.04
N GLY A 33 -37.45 -5.33 17.84
CA GLY A 33 -38.23 -5.07 16.63
C GLY A 33 -37.84 -3.81 15.85
N GLU A 34 -37.02 -2.91 16.42
CA GLU A 34 -36.53 -1.74 15.71
C GLU A 34 -35.49 -2.10 14.63
N THR A 35 -35.18 -1.13 13.77
CA THR A 35 -34.31 -1.32 12.60
C THR A 35 -32.97 -0.64 12.78
N VAL A 36 -31.89 -1.40 12.58
CA VAL A 36 -30.50 -0.92 12.61
C VAL A 36 -30.02 -0.66 11.19
N LEU A 37 -29.49 0.53 10.91
CA LEU A 37 -28.88 0.86 9.62
C LEU A 37 -27.34 0.78 9.73
N ASP A 38 -26.72 0.03 8.82
CA ASP A 38 -25.27 -0.01 8.64
C ASP A 38 -24.88 0.39 7.20
N PRO A 39 -24.42 1.63 6.97
CA PRO A 39 -24.02 2.07 5.63
C PRO A 39 -22.68 1.46 5.16
N PHE A 40 -21.97 0.73 6.03
CA PHE A 40 -20.66 0.13 5.75
C PHE A 40 -20.64 -1.34 6.22
N LEU A 41 -21.60 -2.13 5.73
CA LEU A 41 -21.94 -3.45 6.22
C LEU A 41 -20.73 -4.42 6.27
N GLY A 42 -19.80 -4.32 5.32
CA GLY A 42 -18.60 -5.13 5.27
C GLY A 42 -18.94 -6.63 5.26
N SER A 43 -18.49 -7.34 6.29
CA SER A 43 -18.75 -8.78 6.43
C SER A 43 -20.15 -9.15 6.97
N GLY A 44 -20.99 -8.18 7.33
CA GLY A 44 -22.35 -8.43 7.82
C GLY A 44 -22.49 -8.62 9.33
N THR A 45 -21.47 -8.28 10.11
CA THR A 45 -21.47 -8.49 11.58
C THR A 45 -22.58 -7.70 12.29
N THR A 46 -22.87 -6.47 11.86
CA THR A 46 -23.96 -5.65 12.43
C THR A 46 -25.32 -6.28 12.22
N SER A 47 -25.63 -6.74 11.00
CA SER A 47 -26.89 -7.44 10.69
C SER A 47 -27.04 -8.75 11.47
N LEU A 48 -25.95 -9.51 11.63
CA LEU A 48 -25.97 -10.70 12.47
C LEU A 48 -26.27 -10.35 13.94
N ALA A 49 -25.65 -9.30 14.48
CA ALA A 49 -25.89 -8.86 15.85
C ALA A 49 -27.35 -8.41 16.05
N ALA A 50 -27.89 -7.59 15.13
CA ALA A 50 -29.28 -7.16 15.15
C ALA A 50 -30.24 -8.35 15.14
N MET A 51 -30.00 -9.31 14.24
CA MET A 51 -30.80 -10.53 14.12
C MET A 51 -30.80 -11.35 15.41
N LEU A 52 -29.63 -11.57 16.02
CA LEU A 52 -29.50 -12.30 17.29
C LEU A 52 -30.20 -11.59 18.46
N LEU A 53 -30.38 -10.28 18.35
CA LEU A 53 -31.06 -9.45 19.34
C LEU A 53 -32.55 -9.23 18.99
N ASN A 54 -33.11 -9.91 18.00
CA ASN A 54 -34.50 -9.71 17.56
C ASN A 54 -34.79 -8.26 17.08
N ARG A 55 -33.84 -7.66 16.35
CA ARG A 55 -33.98 -6.39 15.64
C ARG A 55 -33.91 -6.62 14.13
N ASN A 56 -34.53 -5.72 13.38
CA ASN A 56 -34.37 -5.65 11.93
C ASN A 56 -33.04 -4.97 11.59
N SER A 57 -32.52 -5.19 10.38
CA SER A 57 -31.33 -4.48 9.91
C SER A 57 -31.36 -4.21 8.42
N ILE A 58 -30.84 -3.05 8.02
CA ILE A 58 -30.56 -2.68 6.63
C ILE A 58 -29.07 -2.38 6.53
N GLY A 59 -28.40 -2.98 5.55
CA GLY A 59 -26.96 -2.81 5.37
C GLY A 59 -26.58 -2.53 3.93
N TYR A 60 -25.65 -1.60 3.71
CA TYR A 60 -25.09 -1.29 2.40
C TYR A 60 -23.64 -1.74 2.32
N GLU A 61 -23.30 -2.42 1.23
CA GLU A 61 -21.93 -2.78 0.89
C GLU A 61 -21.71 -2.55 -0.60
N ILE A 62 -20.65 -1.82 -0.93
CA ILE A 62 -20.32 -1.45 -2.31
C ILE A 62 -19.50 -2.53 -3.01
N ASN A 63 -18.78 -3.35 -2.25
CA ASN A 63 -17.92 -4.40 -2.76
C ASN A 63 -18.68 -5.74 -2.84
N GLU A 64 -19.04 -6.12 -4.06
CA GLU A 64 -19.77 -7.36 -4.34
C GLU A 64 -19.06 -8.64 -3.87
N ASP A 65 -17.73 -8.61 -3.72
CA ASP A 65 -16.94 -9.75 -3.22
C ASP A 65 -17.29 -10.13 -1.77
N PHE A 66 -17.97 -9.26 -1.02
CA PHE A 66 -18.45 -9.56 0.33
C PHE A 66 -19.79 -10.30 0.35
N LEU A 67 -20.54 -10.32 -0.76
CA LEU A 67 -21.86 -10.97 -0.80
C LEU A 67 -21.83 -12.44 -0.37
N PRO A 68 -20.90 -13.30 -0.83
CA PRO A 68 -20.82 -14.69 -0.37
C PRO A 68 -20.60 -14.82 1.14
N VAL A 69 -19.77 -13.93 1.70
CA VAL A 69 -19.40 -13.91 3.12
C VAL A 69 -20.58 -13.47 3.98
N ILE A 70 -21.32 -12.45 3.54
CA ILE A 70 -22.54 -11.98 4.19
C ILE A 70 -23.57 -13.11 4.21
N LYS A 71 -23.78 -13.79 3.07
CA LYS A 71 -24.69 -14.93 2.97
C LYS A 71 -24.31 -16.04 3.94
N GLU A 72 -23.06 -16.50 3.90
CA GLU A 72 -22.56 -17.51 4.82
C GLU A 72 -22.78 -17.12 6.28
N LYS A 73 -22.51 -15.85 6.64
CA LYS A 73 -22.65 -15.36 8.01
C LYS A 73 -24.09 -15.29 8.50
N LEU A 74 -25.02 -14.82 7.67
CA LEU A 74 -26.43 -14.65 8.05
C LEU A 74 -27.24 -15.96 7.93
N GLU A 75 -26.86 -16.83 7.00
CA GLU A 75 -27.58 -18.06 6.71
C GLU A 75 -27.00 -19.25 7.49
N GLY A 76 -25.67 -19.35 7.64
CA GLY A 76 -24.95 -20.59 7.95
C GLY A 76 -24.81 -21.01 9.42
N ASN A 77 -25.39 -20.31 10.41
CA ASN A 77 -24.98 -20.54 11.82
C ASN A 77 -26.10 -20.65 12.89
N GLN A 78 -27.37 -20.89 12.56
CA GLN A 78 -28.39 -21.13 13.60
C GLN A 78 -29.52 -22.06 13.15
N PRO A 79 -29.95 -23.04 13.99
CA PRO A 79 -31.19 -23.77 13.79
C PRO A 79 -32.38 -22.81 13.94
N SER A 80 -33.12 -22.58 12.86
CA SER A 80 -34.15 -21.54 12.84
C SER A 80 -35.48 -22.02 13.45
N LEU A 81 -35.76 -21.64 14.69
CA LEU A 81 -37.13 -21.58 15.23
C LEU A 81 -37.93 -20.39 14.66
N PHE A 82 -37.26 -19.40 14.04
CA PHE A 82 -37.88 -18.20 13.48
C PHE A 82 -37.58 -18.06 11.98
N ARG A 83 -38.60 -17.64 11.20
CA ARG A 83 -38.46 -17.35 9.76
C ARG A 83 -37.44 -16.24 9.54
N LYS A 84 -36.34 -16.55 8.83
CA LYS A 84 -35.40 -15.57 8.31
C LYS A 84 -35.97 -14.98 7.01
N ASN A 85 -36.31 -13.69 7.00
CA ASN A 85 -36.64 -12.97 5.77
C ASN A 85 -35.46 -12.07 5.40
N ILE A 86 -34.48 -12.64 4.70
CA ILE A 86 -33.29 -11.91 4.26
C ILE A 86 -33.45 -11.61 2.77
N GLN A 87 -33.28 -10.34 2.41
CA GLN A 87 -33.37 -9.88 1.02
C GLN A 87 -32.04 -9.24 0.62
N TYR A 88 -31.53 -9.62 -0.54
CA TYR A 88 -30.34 -9.02 -1.14
C TYR A 88 -30.76 -8.27 -2.39
N GLN A 89 -30.57 -6.96 -2.38
CA GLN A 89 -30.89 -6.10 -3.52
C GLN A 89 -29.61 -5.48 -4.07
N LYS A 90 -29.41 -5.61 -5.39
CA LYS A 90 -28.34 -4.91 -6.10
C LYS A 90 -28.90 -3.61 -6.67
N GLN A 91 -28.28 -2.49 -6.32
CA GLN A 91 -28.63 -1.21 -6.91
C GLN A 91 -28.21 -1.19 -8.39
N PRO A 92 -29.09 -0.82 -9.33
CA PRO A 92 -28.67 -0.60 -10.72
C PRO A 92 -27.70 0.59 -10.80
N PRO A 93 -26.77 0.59 -11.77
CA PRO A 93 -25.85 1.70 -11.95
C PRO A 93 -26.64 2.99 -12.21
N LEU A 94 -26.33 4.03 -11.44
CA LEU A 94 -26.89 5.36 -11.64
C LEU A 94 -26.15 6.02 -12.80
N ASN A 95 -26.87 6.48 -13.82
CA ASN A 95 -26.31 7.30 -14.90
C ASN A 95 -26.35 8.79 -14.49
N ILE A 96 -25.55 9.13 -13.47
CA ILE A 96 -25.47 10.49 -12.94
C ILE A 96 -24.06 11.01 -13.17
N ASP A 97 -23.95 12.17 -13.80
CA ASP A 97 -22.70 12.92 -13.84
C ASP A 97 -22.52 13.69 -12.53
N TRP A 98 -21.86 13.04 -11.57
CA TRP A 98 -21.59 13.62 -10.26
C TRP A 98 -20.81 14.94 -10.34
N LYS A 99 -20.04 15.18 -11.42
CA LYS A 99 -19.34 16.44 -11.58
C LYS A 99 -20.32 17.60 -11.76
N THR A 100 -21.27 17.43 -12.66
CA THR A 100 -22.34 18.41 -12.93
C THR A 100 -23.23 18.59 -11.68
N GLU A 101 -23.59 17.50 -11.00
CA GLU A 101 -24.39 17.59 -9.76
C GLU A 101 -23.67 18.36 -8.65
N VAL A 102 -22.37 18.11 -8.46
CA VAL A 102 -21.57 18.83 -7.45
C VAL A 102 -21.43 20.31 -7.78
N GLU A 103 -21.28 20.66 -9.06
CA GLU A 103 -21.24 22.06 -9.52
C GLU A 103 -22.57 22.81 -9.27
N ASN A 104 -23.70 22.09 -9.31
CA ASN A 104 -25.03 22.64 -9.06
C ASN A 104 -25.38 22.77 -7.57
N LEU A 105 -24.51 22.33 -6.64
CA LEU A 105 -24.78 22.46 -5.22
C LEU A 105 -24.76 23.94 -4.78
N PRO A 106 -25.64 24.37 -3.86
CA PRO A 106 -25.66 25.74 -3.34
C PRO A 106 -24.32 26.18 -2.70
N TYR A 107 -23.51 25.22 -2.28
CA TYR A 107 -22.21 25.42 -1.68
C TYR A 107 -21.22 24.38 -2.17
N VAL A 108 -20.12 24.84 -2.76
CA VAL A 108 -18.98 24.02 -3.16
C VAL A 108 -17.77 24.47 -2.35
N PHE A 109 -17.32 23.63 -1.42
CA PHE A 109 -16.11 23.92 -0.64
C PHE A 109 -14.88 23.96 -1.55
N SER A 110 -14.17 25.08 -1.55
CA SER A 110 -12.86 25.22 -2.16
C SER A 110 -11.85 25.46 -1.06
N ASP A 111 -10.94 24.50 -0.84
CA ASP A 111 -9.89 24.65 0.16
C ASP A 111 -8.94 25.78 -0.28
N PRO A 112 -8.80 26.88 0.50
CA PRO A 112 -7.86 27.95 0.16
C PRO A 112 -6.41 27.48 0.29
N VAL A 113 -6.14 26.42 1.06
CA VAL A 113 -4.81 25.85 1.23
C VAL A 113 -4.60 24.79 0.15
N LYS A 114 -3.89 25.18 -0.91
CA LYS A 114 -3.36 24.20 -1.86
C LYS A 114 -2.29 23.38 -1.16
N PHE A 115 -2.65 22.16 -0.75
CA PHE A 115 -1.63 21.17 -0.43
C PHE A 115 -0.79 20.92 -1.68
N ASP A 116 0.49 21.24 -1.63
CA ASP A 116 1.46 20.70 -2.56
C ASP A 116 1.44 19.18 -2.39
N LYS A 117 0.69 18.48 -3.25
CA LYS A 117 0.79 17.02 -3.37
C LYS A 117 2.16 16.71 -3.95
N LYS A 118 3.18 16.71 -3.09
CA LYS A 118 4.58 16.47 -3.45
C LYS A 118 4.76 15.12 -4.17
N THR A 119 3.85 14.17 -3.95
CA THR A 119 3.69 12.92 -4.70
C THR A 119 2.26 12.38 -4.54
N ASP A 120 1.68 11.80 -5.60
CA ASP A 120 0.39 11.11 -5.50
C ASP A 120 0.59 9.79 -4.72
N PRO A 121 -0.06 9.60 -3.55
CA PRO A 121 0.05 8.37 -2.76
C PRO A 121 -0.37 7.11 -3.54
N ARG A 122 -1.12 7.26 -4.64
CA ARG A 122 -1.57 6.16 -5.50
C ARG A 122 -0.50 5.66 -6.47
N LYS A 123 0.56 6.44 -6.72
CA LYS A 123 1.67 6.05 -7.63
C LYS A 123 2.69 5.11 -6.99
N LEU A 124 2.66 5.02 -5.67
CA LEU A 124 3.52 4.15 -4.88
C LEU A 124 2.60 3.39 -3.93
N ASN A 125 2.47 2.06 -4.12
CA ASN A 125 1.65 1.22 -3.25
C ASN A 125 2.24 1.18 -1.84
N PHE A 126 1.90 2.16 -1.01
CA PHE A 126 2.22 2.19 0.41
C PHE A 126 0.96 1.91 1.21
N GLY A 127 0.96 0.84 2.01
CA GLY A 127 -0.10 0.54 2.99
C GLY A 127 -0.82 -0.79 2.77
N SER A 128 -1.81 -1.04 3.63
CA SER A 128 -2.68 -2.21 3.61
C SER A 128 -3.47 -2.26 2.31
N LYS A 129 -3.51 -3.44 1.68
CA LYS A 129 -4.23 -3.75 0.44
C LYS A 129 -5.66 -3.21 0.48
N ILE A 130 -5.96 -2.16 -0.29
CA ILE A 130 -7.31 -1.56 -0.33
C ILE A 130 -8.22 -2.36 -1.28
N ARG A 131 -7.67 -3.07 -2.28
CA ARG A 131 -8.46 -3.80 -3.27
C ARG A 131 -8.53 -5.30 -2.98
N ALA A 132 -9.68 -5.90 -3.28
CA ALA A 132 -9.86 -7.34 -3.31
C ALA A 132 -9.03 -8.01 -4.44
N GLU A 133 -8.75 -7.27 -5.53
CA GLU A 133 -7.82 -7.67 -6.60
C GLU A 133 -6.40 -7.94 -6.09
N ASP A 134 -5.94 -7.17 -5.08
CA ASP A 134 -4.64 -7.36 -4.43
C ASP A 134 -4.58 -8.63 -3.56
N ARG A 135 -5.73 -9.26 -3.26
CA ARG A 135 -5.82 -10.52 -2.49
C ARG A 135 -5.54 -11.75 -3.34
N LYS A 136 -5.91 -11.75 -4.63
CA LYS A 136 -5.66 -12.88 -5.55
C LYS A 136 -4.16 -13.12 -5.78
N ASN A 137 -3.35 -12.06 -5.73
CA ASN A 137 -1.90 -12.14 -5.79
C ASN A 137 -1.33 -12.31 -4.36
N GLY A 138 -1.39 -13.54 -3.86
CA GLY A 138 -0.75 -13.93 -2.61
C GLY A 138 0.75 -13.58 -2.60
N THR A 139 1.26 -13.30 -1.39
CA THR A 139 2.65 -12.95 -1.05
C THR A 139 3.21 -11.68 -1.70
N ALA A 140 3.98 -10.92 -0.93
CA ALA A 140 4.61 -9.66 -1.34
C ALA A 140 5.45 -9.86 -2.62
N ARG A 141 4.86 -9.62 -3.79
CA ARG A 141 5.66 -9.44 -5.00
C ARG A 141 6.38 -8.11 -4.85
N GLU A 142 7.70 -8.17 -4.79
CA GLU A 142 8.55 -7.00 -4.98
C GLU A 142 8.05 -6.28 -6.24
N ALA A 143 7.54 -5.05 -6.08
CA ALA A 143 7.02 -4.30 -7.20
C ALA A 143 8.17 -4.03 -8.17
N TYR A 144 8.06 -4.58 -9.38
CA TYR A 144 9.05 -4.38 -10.42
C TYR A 144 8.78 -3.06 -11.15
N PHE A 145 9.83 -2.27 -11.31
CA PHE A 145 9.84 -1.02 -12.03
C PHE A 145 10.77 -1.12 -13.24
N THR A 146 10.49 -0.33 -14.27
CA THR A 146 11.42 -0.08 -15.37
C THR A 146 12.00 1.32 -15.22
N VAL A 147 13.26 1.47 -15.60
CA VAL A 147 13.96 2.76 -15.57
C VAL A 147 13.58 3.52 -16.83
N LYS A 148 12.95 4.67 -16.68
CA LYS A 148 12.58 5.55 -17.80
C LYS A 148 13.77 6.38 -18.26
N GLU A 149 14.56 6.87 -17.31
CA GLU A 149 15.65 7.80 -17.56
C GLU A 149 16.70 7.69 -16.45
N ILE A 150 17.97 7.78 -16.81
CA ILE A 150 19.10 7.83 -15.87
C ILE A 150 19.57 9.29 -15.84
N MET A 151 19.29 9.98 -14.75
CA MET A 151 19.53 11.41 -14.61
C MET A 151 20.96 11.71 -14.12
N GLY A 152 21.63 10.72 -13.53
CA GLY A 152 23.01 10.84 -13.06
C GLY A 152 23.53 9.52 -12.49
N ALA A 153 24.79 9.51 -12.03
CA ALA A 153 25.46 8.32 -11.52
C ALA A 153 24.83 7.72 -10.24
N ASN A 154 23.98 8.47 -9.53
CA ASN A 154 23.19 7.99 -8.40
C ASN A 154 21.71 8.35 -8.49
N LEU A 155 21.22 8.86 -9.62
CA LEU A 155 19.83 9.34 -9.78
C LEU A 155 19.16 8.70 -10.99
N ILE A 156 18.04 8.03 -10.75
CA ILE A 156 17.25 7.38 -11.80
C ILE A 156 15.77 7.77 -11.69
N ARG A 157 15.08 7.85 -12.82
CA ARG A 157 13.63 8.06 -12.90
C ARG A 157 12.95 6.78 -13.34
N LEU A 158 11.91 6.39 -12.62
CA LEU A 158 11.13 5.18 -12.90
C LEU A 158 9.96 5.47 -13.85
N ASN A 159 9.37 4.42 -14.41
CA ASN A 159 8.18 4.46 -15.26
C ASN A 159 6.96 5.13 -14.60
N ASN A 160 6.81 5.03 -13.27
CA ASN A 160 5.74 5.72 -12.53
C ASN A 160 6.04 7.21 -12.25
N GLY A 161 7.18 7.72 -12.73
CA GLY A 161 7.62 9.11 -12.58
C GLY A 161 8.40 9.39 -11.29
N ALA A 162 8.53 8.41 -10.38
CA ALA A 162 9.30 8.59 -9.16
C ALA A 162 10.80 8.73 -9.46
N ILE A 163 11.46 9.63 -8.73
CA ILE A 163 12.91 9.84 -8.79
C ILE A 163 13.53 9.09 -7.62
N VAL A 164 14.51 8.22 -7.90
CA VAL A 164 15.22 7.41 -6.92
C VAL A 164 16.68 7.85 -6.87
N ARG A 165 17.15 8.19 -5.67
CA ARG A 165 18.56 8.34 -5.34
C ARG A 165 19.07 7.01 -4.78
N LEU A 166 20.13 6.47 -5.39
CA LEU A 166 20.77 5.23 -4.96
C LEU A 166 21.40 5.44 -3.58
N LEU A 167 20.88 4.75 -2.57
CA LEU A 167 21.30 4.89 -1.18
C LEU A 167 22.70 4.31 -0.93
N GLY A 168 23.50 5.01 -0.10
CA GLY A 168 24.80 4.55 0.37
C GLY A 168 25.95 4.69 -0.64
N ILE A 169 25.73 5.42 -1.74
CA ILE A 169 26.77 5.68 -2.75
C ILE A 169 26.89 7.17 -3.07
N LYS A 170 28.14 7.64 -3.14
CA LYS A 170 28.50 8.99 -3.55
C LYS A 170 29.30 8.91 -4.85
N PRO A 171 28.73 9.30 -6.00
CA PRO A 171 29.45 9.24 -7.27
C PRO A 171 30.72 10.08 -7.29
N LEU A 172 31.74 9.57 -7.99
CA LEU A 172 32.96 10.33 -8.26
C LEU A 172 32.76 11.21 -9.49
N PRO A 173 32.90 12.55 -9.39
CA PRO A 173 32.69 13.46 -10.53
C PRO A 173 33.55 13.12 -11.74
N GLN A 174 34.78 12.66 -11.53
CA GLN A 174 35.72 12.32 -12.59
C GLN A 174 35.28 11.12 -13.46
N LYS A 175 34.41 10.24 -12.92
CA LYS A 175 33.97 9.00 -13.58
C LYS A 175 32.47 9.00 -13.91
N GLU A 176 31.81 10.15 -13.84
CA GLU A 176 30.35 10.25 -13.96
C GLU A 176 29.82 9.72 -15.31
N THR A 177 30.44 10.10 -16.43
CA THR A 177 30.03 9.62 -17.76
C THR A 177 30.15 8.10 -17.89
N ALA A 178 31.23 7.53 -17.34
CA ALA A 178 31.44 6.08 -17.35
C ALA A 178 30.42 5.36 -16.46
N ALA A 179 30.06 5.96 -15.33
CA ALA A 179 29.06 5.43 -14.40
C ALA A 179 27.65 5.42 -15.01
N ILE A 180 27.26 6.50 -15.70
CA ILE A 180 25.97 6.57 -16.41
C ILE A 180 25.90 5.48 -17.48
N LYS A 181 26.95 5.36 -18.32
CA LYS A 181 27.01 4.30 -19.35
C LYS A 181 26.93 2.90 -18.74
N PHE A 182 27.56 2.67 -17.58
CA PHE A 182 27.46 1.41 -16.86
C PHE A 182 26.03 1.11 -16.40
N LEU A 183 25.34 2.11 -15.84
CA LEU A 183 23.95 1.99 -15.43
C LEU A 183 23.04 1.73 -16.66
N GLU A 184 23.22 2.44 -17.77
CA GLU A 184 22.44 2.21 -18.99
C GLU A 184 22.58 0.77 -19.50
N LEU A 185 23.80 0.24 -19.52
CA LEU A 185 24.08 -1.14 -19.94
C LEU A 185 23.46 -2.18 -18.98
N LYS A 186 23.40 -1.90 -17.68
CA LYS A 186 22.92 -2.86 -16.68
C LYS A 186 21.41 -2.77 -16.44
N ILE A 187 20.89 -1.58 -16.19
CA ILE A 187 19.50 -1.35 -15.76
C ILE A 187 18.61 -0.73 -16.83
N GLY A 188 19.15 -0.21 -17.94
CA GLY A 188 18.38 0.53 -18.96
C GLY A 188 17.28 -0.28 -19.67
N LYS A 189 17.42 -1.61 -19.75
CA LYS A 189 16.39 -2.51 -20.32
C LYS A 189 15.82 -3.51 -19.31
N GLY A 190 16.27 -3.45 -18.06
CA GLY A 190 15.96 -4.43 -17.02
C GLY A 190 14.78 -4.03 -16.14
N GLN A 191 14.11 -5.03 -15.59
CA GLN A 191 13.20 -4.82 -14.45
C GLN A 191 14.03 -4.73 -13.16
N ILE A 192 13.76 -3.71 -12.37
CA ILE A 192 14.38 -3.48 -11.06
C ILE A 192 13.33 -3.51 -9.96
N TYR A 193 13.75 -3.78 -8.73
CA TYR A 193 12.93 -3.58 -7.53
C TYR A 193 13.72 -2.78 -6.51
N LEU A 194 12.99 -2.11 -5.62
CA LEU A 194 13.57 -1.21 -4.62
C LEU A 194 13.46 -1.82 -3.24
N ARG A 195 14.49 -1.65 -2.42
CA ARG A 195 14.42 -1.83 -0.98
C ARG A 195 14.76 -0.54 -0.27
N PHE A 196 14.05 -0.28 0.82
CA PHE A 196 14.17 0.95 1.58
C PHE A 196 14.84 0.66 2.93
N ASP A 197 15.51 1.66 3.47
CA ASP A 197 15.93 1.68 4.87
C ASP A 197 14.91 2.47 5.72
N SER A 198 15.30 2.85 6.93
CA SER A 198 14.50 3.61 7.89
C SER A 198 14.03 4.96 7.32
N GLN A 199 14.92 5.67 6.61
CA GLN A 199 14.60 6.90 5.88
C GLN A 199 14.30 6.59 4.41
N LYS A 200 13.12 7.01 3.93
CA LYS A 200 12.64 6.72 2.56
C LYS A 200 12.76 7.87 1.58
N HIS A 201 12.84 9.10 2.08
CA HIS A 201 12.91 10.30 1.25
C HIS A 201 14.00 11.23 1.77
N ASP A 202 14.63 11.96 0.85
CA ASP A 202 15.53 13.06 1.18
C ASP A 202 14.77 14.40 1.30
N SER A 203 15.50 15.47 1.62
CA SER A 203 14.96 16.84 1.73
C SER A 203 14.34 17.37 0.43
N GLN A 204 14.67 16.77 -0.71
CA GLN A 204 14.15 17.11 -2.04
C GLN A 204 13.01 16.18 -2.48
N ASN A 205 12.48 15.35 -1.56
CA ASN A 205 11.41 14.38 -1.81
C ASN A 205 11.74 13.30 -2.85
N ARG A 206 13.02 13.00 -3.05
CA ARG A 206 13.48 11.87 -3.88
C ARG A 206 13.51 10.60 -3.03
N LEU A 207 13.18 9.46 -3.63
CA LEU A 207 13.20 8.18 -2.94
C LEU A 207 14.64 7.74 -2.67
N LEU A 208 14.95 7.43 -1.41
CA LEU A 208 16.20 6.81 -1.00
C LEU A 208 16.04 5.29 -1.01
N ALA A 209 16.70 4.61 -1.95
CA ALA A 209 16.54 3.17 -2.08
C ALA A 209 17.80 2.41 -2.53
N TYR A 210 17.85 1.15 -2.12
CA TYR A 210 18.70 0.13 -2.70
C TYR A 210 18.05 -0.44 -3.97
N VAL A 211 18.78 -0.39 -5.09
CA VAL A 211 18.30 -0.84 -6.38
C VAL A 211 18.82 -2.25 -6.66
N TYR A 212 17.88 -3.15 -6.93
CA TYR A 212 18.18 -4.53 -7.32
C TYR A 212 17.58 -4.84 -8.67
N MET A 213 18.29 -5.61 -9.49
CA MET A 213 17.71 -6.20 -10.70
C MET A 213 16.89 -7.43 -10.35
N LYS A 214 16.01 -7.86 -11.27
CA LYS A 214 15.23 -9.12 -11.16
C LYS A 214 16.07 -10.35 -10.81
N ASN A 215 17.30 -10.43 -11.28
CA ASN A 215 18.25 -11.51 -10.96
C ASN A 215 18.97 -11.33 -9.60
N ARG A 216 18.48 -10.40 -8.74
CA ARG A 216 19.05 -10.03 -7.43
C ARG A 216 20.44 -9.37 -7.49
N THR A 217 20.88 -8.92 -8.66
CA THR A 217 22.11 -8.10 -8.76
C THR A 217 21.91 -6.79 -8.01
N PHE A 218 22.81 -6.49 -7.08
CA PHE A 218 22.74 -5.29 -6.26
C PHE A 218 23.51 -4.14 -6.91
N ILE A 219 22.79 -3.19 -7.50
CA ILE A 219 23.38 -2.16 -8.36
C ILE A 219 24.26 -1.19 -7.58
N ASN A 220 23.82 -0.74 -6.40
CA ASN A 220 24.57 0.17 -5.56
C ASN A 220 25.96 -0.41 -5.20
N ALA A 221 26.02 -1.71 -4.87
CA ALA A 221 27.30 -2.37 -4.60
C ALA A 221 28.19 -2.52 -5.86
N HIS A 222 27.59 -2.72 -7.03
CA HIS A 222 28.34 -2.79 -8.28
C HIS A 222 29.00 -1.45 -8.64
N MET A 223 28.33 -0.33 -8.36
CA MET A 223 28.89 1.02 -8.56
C MET A 223 30.16 1.22 -7.73
N VAL A 224 30.15 0.78 -6.47
CA VAL A 224 31.31 0.87 -5.57
C VAL A 224 32.41 -0.11 -5.98
N LYS A 225 32.05 -1.36 -6.31
CA LYS A 225 33.03 -2.39 -6.70
C LYS A 225 33.84 -2.04 -7.95
N HIS A 226 33.24 -1.32 -8.91
CA HIS A 226 33.92 -0.89 -10.14
C HIS A 226 34.55 0.51 -9.99
N GLY A 227 34.55 1.09 -8.80
CA GLY A 227 35.17 2.38 -8.52
C GLY A 227 34.47 3.56 -9.18
N PHE A 228 33.17 3.47 -9.45
CA PHE A 228 32.34 4.58 -9.96
C PHE A 228 31.79 5.47 -8.83
N ALA A 229 31.72 4.94 -7.61
CA ALA A 229 31.22 5.65 -6.45
C ALA A 229 31.97 5.22 -5.18
N GLU A 230 32.03 6.13 -4.22
CA GLU A 230 32.48 5.88 -2.86
C GLU A 230 31.30 5.59 -1.93
N VAL A 231 31.60 5.16 -0.71
CA VAL A 231 30.59 4.94 0.32
C VAL A 231 30.11 6.30 0.82
N ASP A 232 28.80 6.52 0.76
CA ASP A 232 28.19 7.77 1.23
C ASP A 232 27.78 7.64 2.70
N ASP A 233 28.49 8.33 3.60
CA ASP A 233 28.18 8.36 5.03
C ASP A 233 27.14 9.44 5.40
N GLU A 234 26.55 10.14 4.42
CA GLU A 234 25.56 11.21 4.64
C GLU A 234 24.28 10.69 5.33
N TYR A 235 23.95 9.40 5.19
CA TYR A 235 22.76 8.79 5.79
C TYR A 235 23.10 7.47 6.47
N PRO A 236 22.65 7.18 7.70
CA PRO A 236 22.88 5.89 8.34
C PRO A 236 22.12 4.79 7.58
N PHE A 237 22.84 3.76 7.11
CA PHE A 237 22.25 2.69 6.32
C PHE A 237 22.76 1.30 6.73
N LYS A 238 21.88 0.29 6.75
CA LYS A 238 22.14 -1.04 7.35
C LYS A 238 23.31 -1.80 6.74
N ASN A 239 23.64 -1.52 5.47
CA ASN A 239 24.63 -2.27 4.71
C ASN A 239 26.07 -1.70 4.76
N GLN A 240 26.37 -0.72 5.62
CA GLN A 240 27.67 0.00 5.62
C GLN A 240 28.90 -0.92 5.60
N LYS A 241 28.95 -1.93 6.50
CA LYS A 241 30.03 -2.92 6.57
C LYS A 241 30.26 -3.70 5.27
N LYS A 242 29.20 -3.96 4.48
CA LYS A 242 29.29 -4.68 3.20
C LYS A 242 29.93 -3.80 2.12
N PHE A 243 29.61 -2.51 2.13
CA PHE A 243 30.18 -1.54 1.20
C PHE A 243 31.66 -1.28 1.50
N GLU A 244 32.03 -1.10 2.77
CA GLU A 244 33.42 -0.95 3.20
C GLU A 244 34.31 -2.14 2.78
N LYS A 245 33.80 -3.37 2.90
CA LYS A 245 34.51 -4.57 2.43
C LYS A 245 34.76 -4.54 0.92
N LEU A 246 33.74 -4.15 0.13
CA LEU A 246 33.85 -4.06 -1.33
C LEU A 246 34.84 -2.99 -1.79
N VAL A 247 34.91 -1.86 -1.08
CA VAL A 247 35.93 -0.83 -1.34
C VAL A 247 37.33 -1.38 -1.12
N ARG A 248 37.57 -2.08 0.01
CA ARG A 248 38.88 -2.69 0.30
C ARG A 248 39.29 -3.70 -0.77
N GLU A 249 38.36 -4.53 -1.23
CA GLU A 249 38.60 -5.50 -2.32
C GLU A 249 38.90 -4.81 -3.67
N ALA A 250 38.19 -3.72 -3.99
CA ALA A 250 38.45 -2.96 -5.21
C ALA A 250 39.84 -2.29 -5.21
N SER A 251 40.24 -1.66 -4.09
CA SER A 251 41.56 -1.06 -3.93
C SER A 251 42.70 -2.09 -3.91
N SER A 252 42.40 -3.35 -3.59
CA SER A 252 43.38 -4.47 -3.66
C SER A 252 43.64 -4.87 -5.10
N ASN A 253 42.59 -4.97 -5.92
CA ASN A 253 42.68 -5.41 -7.32
C ASN A 253 43.32 -4.36 -8.25
N GLU A 254 43.16 -3.07 -7.96
CA GLU A 254 43.85 -1.99 -8.71
C GLU A 254 45.37 -1.93 -8.44
N ARG A 255 45.87 -2.59 -7.38
CA ARG A 255 47.31 -2.66 -7.08
C ARG A 255 48.03 -3.87 -7.69
N THR A 256 47.27 -4.80 -8.27
CA THR A 256 47.78 -6.05 -8.88
C THR A 256 47.67 -6.09 -10.40
N ASN A 257 47.15 -5.03 -11.03
CA ASN A 257 47.17 -4.80 -12.48
C ASN A 257 48.04 -3.56 -12.77
#